data_AF-A0A661ZM47-F1
#
_entry.id   AF-A0A661ZM47-F1
#
_cell.length_a   1.000
_cell.length_b   1.000
_cell.length_c   1.000
_cell.angle_alpha   90.00
_cell.angle_beta   90.00
_cell.angle_gamma   90.00
#
_symmetry.space_group_name_H-M   'P 1'
#
loop_
_entity.id
_entity.type
_entity.pdbx_description
1 polymer ?
#
loop_
_entity_poly.entity_id
_entity_poly.type
_entity_poly.pdbx_seq_one_letter_code
_entity_poly.pdbx_strand_id
1 'polypeptide(L)' 'MGKHNKLLIKILTGRSDHNIDFNQLCQLLKILDFEERIKGSHHIYFKENIEEIINIQEKNG' A
#
# COMPACT_ATOMS: atom_id res chain seq x y z
N MET A 1 12.72 -8.26 -13.64
CA MET A 1 12.17 -7.36 -12.60
C MET A 1 11.56 -8.18 -11.48
N GLY A 2 11.91 -7.90 -10.22
CA GLY A 2 11.34 -8.55 -9.05
C GLY A 2 9.85 -8.26 -8.86
N LYS A 3 9.16 -9.04 -8.03
CA LYS A 3 7.71 -8.94 -7.76
C LYS A 3 7.30 -7.53 -7.31
N HIS A 4 8.05 -6.94 -6.38
CA HIS A 4 7.77 -5.60 -5.86
C HIS A 4 7.90 -4.50 -6.92
N ASN A 5 8.92 -4.55 -7.78
CA ASN A 5 9.07 -3.58 -8.88
C ASN A 5 7.93 -3.66 -9.89
N LYS A 6 7.44 -4.85 -10.20
CA LYS A 6 6.28 -5.01 -11.09
C LYS A 6 5.03 -4.39 -10.49
N LEU A 7 4.80 -4.57 -9.19
CA LEU A 7 3.68 -3.96 -8.48
C LEU A 7 3.81 -2.44 -8.40
N LEU A 8 5.00 -1.92 -8.08
CA LEU A 8 5.25 -0.48 -8.03
C LEU A 8 4.97 0.18 -9.39
N ILE A 9 5.48 -0.40 -10.49
CA ILE A 9 5.18 0.09 -11.85
C ILE A 9 3.66 0.05 -12.10
N LYS A 10 3.00 -1.07 -11.76
CA LYS A 10 1.55 -1.21 -11.93
C LYS A 10 0.77 -0.08 -11.22
N ILE A 11 1.13 0.24 -9.97
CA ILE A 11 0.55 1.34 -9.19
C ILE A 11 0.82 2.69 -9.87
N LEU A 12 2.09 2.98 -10.19
CA LEU A 12 2.49 4.27 -10.76
C LEU A 12 1.87 4.55 -12.14
N THR A 13 1.51 3.52 -12.91
CA THR A 13 0.80 3.72 -14.17
C THR A 13 -0.64 4.18 -14.02
N GLY A 14 -1.28 3.97 -12.85
CA GLY A 14 -2.70 4.27 -12.61
C GLY A 14 -3.68 3.46 -13.46
N ARG A 15 -3.22 2.43 -14.19
CA ARG A 15 -4.05 1.65 -15.13
C ARG A 15 -4.73 0.44 -14.50
N SER A 16 -4.52 0.19 -13.20
CA SER A 16 -4.94 -1.05 -12.56
C SER A 16 -5.40 -0.86 -11.12
N ASP A 17 -5.89 0.32 -10.77
CA ASP A 17 -6.24 0.70 -9.40
C ASP A 17 -7.28 -0.26 -8.78
N HIS A 18 -8.19 -0.80 -9.58
CA HIS A 18 -9.20 -1.76 -9.15
C HIS A 18 -8.69 -3.20 -8.98
N ASN A 19 -7.44 -3.49 -9.38
CA ASN A 19 -6.87 -4.83 -9.46
C ASN A 19 -5.50 -4.91 -8.78
N ILE A 20 -5.37 -4.28 -7.61
CA ILE A 20 -4.22 -4.41 -6.73
C ILE A 20 -4.63 -5.28 -5.55
N ASP A 21 -3.90 -6.35 -5.32
CA ASP A 21 -4.11 -7.22 -4.15
C ASP A 21 -3.74 -6.46 -2.86
N PHE A 22 -4.63 -6.54 -1.88
CA PHE A 22 -4.50 -5.80 -0.62
C PHE A 22 -3.20 -6.18 0.12
N ASN A 23 -2.95 -7.48 0.30
CA ASN A 23 -1.77 -7.97 1.02
C ASN A 23 -0.47 -7.58 0.30
N GLN A 24 -0.47 -7.61 -1.03
CA GLN A 24 0.68 -7.17 -1.81
C GLN A 24 0.95 -5.66 -1.66
N LEU A 25 -0.09 -4.83 -1.59
CA LEU A 25 0.04 -3.39 -1.32
C LEU A 25 0.59 -3.14 0.08
N CYS A 26 0.02 -3.79 1.10
CA CYS A 26 0.50 -3.72 2.49
C CYS A 26 1.98 -4.11 2.61
N GLN A 27 2.40 -5.20 1.95
CA GLN A 27 3.81 -5.62 1.91
C GLN A 27 4.70 -4.59 1.21
N LEU A 28 4.25 -3.99 0.11
CA LEU A 28 5.02 -2.97 -0.60
C LEU A 28 5.24 -1.73 0.27
N LEU A 29 4.20 -1.25 0.97
CA LEU A 29 4.32 -0.09 1.86
C LEU A 29 5.33 -0.35 2.99
N LYS A 30 5.33 -1.54 3.57
CA LYS A 30 6.34 -1.95 4.57
C LYS A 30 7.76 -1.97 4.02
N ILE A 31 7.95 -2.47 2.80
CA ILE A 31 9.26 -2.49 2.11
C ILE A 31 9.75 -1.07 1.78
N LEU A 32 8.82 -0.13 1.58
CA LEU A 32 9.12 1.29 1.38
C LEU A 32 9.33 2.04 2.72
N ASP A 33 9.47 1.32 3.83
CA ASP A 33 9.66 1.84 5.19
C ASP A 33 8.53 2.77 5.67
N PHE A 34 7.28 2.49 5.26
CA PHE A 34 6.13 3.07 5.95
C PHE A 34 5.86 2.31 7.25
N GLU A 35 5.64 3.05 8.31
CA GLU A 35 5.12 2.53 9.57
C GLU A 35 3.63 2.20 9.45
N GLU A 36 3.18 1.13 10.10
CA GLU A 36 1.79 0.67 10.04
C GLU A 36 1.12 0.81 11.41
N ARG A 37 -0.07 1.42 11.40
CA ARG A 37 -1.01 1.42 12.52
C ARG A 37 -2.34 0.82 12.09
N ILE A 38 -2.80 -0.19 12.81
CA ILE A 38 -4.09 -0.86 12.52
C ILE A 38 -5.17 -0.34 13.47
N LYS A 39 -6.34 0.00 12.94
CA LYS A 39 -7.54 0.41 13.70
C LYS A 39 -8.79 -0.26 13.12
N GLY A 40 -9.25 -1.35 13.75
CA GLY A 40 -10.30 -2.19 13.15
C GLY A 40 -9.77 -2.86 11.89
N SER A 41 -10.52 -2.81 10.78
CA SER A 41 -10.07 -3.27 9.46
C SER A 41 -9.32 -2.21 8.65
N HIS A 42 -9.07 -1.02 9.22
CA HIS A 42 -8.26 0.01 8.57
C HIS A 42 -6.77 -0.20 8.86
N HIS A 43 -5.98 -0.17 7.79
CA HIS A 43 -4.53 -0.16 7.82
C HIS A 43 -4.04 1.24 7.43
N ILE A 44 -3.45 1.93 8.40
CA ILE A 44 -2.99 3.30 8.27
C ILE A 44 -1.47 3.28 8.19
N TYR A 45 -0.91 3.87 7.13
CA TYR A 45 0.51 3.95 6.88
C TYR A 45 0.99 5.39 6.88
N PHE A 46 2.12 5.64 7.51
CA PHE A 46 2.79 6.93 7.56
C PHE A 46 4.30 6.75 7.50
N LYS A 47 5.03 7.80 7.13
CA LYS A 47 6.50 7.78 7.10
C LYS A 47 7.03 9.15 7.50
N GLU A 48 8.10 9.18 8.28
CA GLU A 48 8.77 10.43 8.62
C GLU A 48 9.16 11.18 7.33
N ASN A 49 8.88 12.48 7.29
CA ASN A 49 9.08 13.37 6.13
C ASN A 49 8.14 13.14 4.93
N ILE A 50 7.05 12.37 5.10
CA ILE A 50 5.92 12.32 4.16
C ILE A 50 4.69 12.84 4.90
N GLU A 51 4.13 13.96 4.44
CA GLU A 51 2.96 14.59 5.07
C GLU A 51 1.70 13.72 4.90
N GLU A 52 1.57 13.07 3.75
CA GLU A 52 0.41 12.26 3.42
C GLU A 52 0.37 10.94 4.20
N ILE A 53 -0.77 10.71 4.83
CA ILE A 53 -1.11 9.44 5.47
C ILE A 53 -1.90 8.58 4.48
N ILE A 54 -1.47 7.34 4.30
CA ILE A 54 -2.14 6.37 3.44
C ILE A 54 -3.07 5.52 4.32
N ASN A 55 -4.38 5.62 4.11
CA ASN A 55 -5.36 4.80 4.83
C ASN A 55 -6.03 3.83 3.84
N ILE A 56 -5.80 2.53 4.01
CA ILE A 56 -6.37 1.48 3.16
C ILE A 56 -7.19 0.48 3.98
N GLN A 57 -8.22 -0.06 3.35
CA GLN A 57 -9.12 -1.05 3.92
C GLN A 57 -9.40 -2.13 2.88
N GLU A 58 -9.46 -3.38 3.31
CA GLU A 58 -9.86 -4.47 2.43
C GLU A 58 -11.35 -4.33 2.06
N LYS A 59 -11.73 -4.67 0.81
CA LYS A 59 -13.11 -4.50 0.32
C LYS A 59 -14.17 -5.23 1.16
N ASN A 60 -13.79 -6.30 1.85
CA ASN A 60 -14.69 -7.13 2.65
C ASN A 60 -14.44 -6.96 4.16
N GLY A 61 -13.93 -5.79 4.56
CA GLY A 61 -13.41 -5.52 5.90
C GLY A 61 -14.35 -5.72 7.08
#